data_AF-A0A3D3FHC8-F1
#
_entry.id   AF-A0A3D3FHC8-F1
#
_cell.length_a   1.000
_cell.length_b   1.000
_cell.length_c   1.000
_cell.angle_alpha   90.00
_cell.angle_beta   90.00
_cell.angle_gamma   90.00
#
_symmetry.space_group_name_H-M   'P 1'
#
loop_
_entity.id
_entity.type
_entity.pdbx_description
1 polymer ?
#
loop_
_entity_poly.entity_id
_entity_poly.type
_entity_poly.pdbx_seq_one_letter_code
_entity_poly.pdbx_strand_id
1 'polypeptide(L)'
;MNNKAIAIVIALVSAFRVAAQEQPQIAYRILSGYVDKKQAEANQGKKTGGLIVAGTGGMLLAAGATTWFYGDDISNSASGSPMDIEAKVGMALGLGLGGLTLTLIGGGLLFAKPNDFRAQYAEVFDENDAQIQEALAIAALKDISIQGKKVRITGAVSSFLTPLIFGAILAAANVNKGEPWSDGITDSLYWNAFSIAGGISALFSTTEEERLYEKYRAGREAFYGDFQGSRN
;
A
#
# COMPACT_ATOMS: atom_id res chain seq x y z
N MET A 1 -35.49 -41.50 42.37
CA MET A 1 -34.40 -40.52 42.16
C MET A 1 -35.01 -39.12 42.08
N ASN A 2 -34.46 -38.17 42.83
CA ASN A 2 -35.08 -36.89 43.11
C ASN A 2 -34.87 -35.92 41.92
N ASN A 3 -35.94 -35.37 41.32
CA ASN A 3 -35.90 -34.51 40.13
C ASN A 3 -34.94 -33.30 40.27
N LYS A 4 -34.65 -32.89 41.52
CA LYS A 4 -33.66 -31.85 41.84
C LYS A 4 -32.22 -32.24 41.49
N ALA A 5 -31.84 -33.51 41.64
CA ALA A 5 -30.48 -33.97 41.33
C ALA A 5 -30.22 -34.00 39.81
N ILE A 6 -31.24 -34.34 39.02
CA ILE A 6 -31.16 -34.35 37.55
C ILE A 6 -31.03 -32.92 37.01
N ALA A 7 -31.79 -31.96 37.56
CA ALA A 7 -31.70 -30.55 37.17
C ALA A 7 -30.32 -29.93 37.48
N ILE A 8 -29.72 -30.29 38.62
CA ILE A 8 -28.38 -29.81 39.01
C ILE A 8 -27.31 -30.38 38.08
N VAL A 9 -27.39 -31.67 37.72
CA VAL A 9 -26.45 -32.29 36.77
C VAL A 9 -26.60 -31.69 35.37
N ILE A 10 -27.83 -31.45 34.90
CA ILE A 10 -28.05 -30.78 33.60
C ILE A 10 -27.51 -29.35 33.64
N ALA A 11 -27.76 -28.58 34.70
CA ALA A 11 -27.25 -27.21 34.84
C ALA A 11 -25.72 -27.17 34.91
N LEU A 12 -25.08 -28.09 35.64
CA LEU A 12 -23.61 -28.22 35.68
C LEU A 12 -23.05 -28.61 34.32
N VAL A 13 -23.61 -29.61 33.64
CA VAL A 13 -23.16 -30.02 32.29
C VAL A 13 -23.38 -28.91 31.26
N SER A 14 -24.43 -28.11 31.39
CA SER A 14 -24.69 -26.93 30.54
C SER A 14 -23.68 -25.81 30.82
N ALA A 15 -23.40 -25.52 32.09
CA ALA A 15 -22.41 -24.52 32.50
C ALA A 15 -20.98 -24.90 32.09
N PHE A 16 -20.63 -26.19 32.15
CA PHE A 16 -19.33 -26.69 31.67
C PHE A 16 -19.21 -26.65 30.14
N ARG A 17 -20.31 -26.83 29.39
CA ARG A 17 -20.30 -26.66 27.93
C ARG A 17 -20.14 -25.20 27.50
N VAL A 18 -20.78 -24.28 28.21
CA VAL A 18 -20.67 -22.83 27.94
C VAL A 18 -19.28 -22.29 28.31
N ALA A 19 -18.67 -22.76 29.40
CA ALA A 19 -17.32 -22.34 29.81
C ALA A 19 -16.18 -22.93 28.97
N ALA A 20 -16.40 -24.05 28.27
CA ALA A 20 -15.40 -24.68 27.39
C ALA A 20 -15.38 -24.13 25.96
N GLN A 21 -16.38 -23.32 25.56
CA GLN A 21 -16.56 -22.85 24.19
C GLN A 21 -16.10 -21.42 23.90
N GLU A 22 -15.74 -20.63 24.90
CA GLU A 22 -15.25 -19.26 24.68
C GLU A 22 -13.74 -19.17 24.86
N GLN A 23 -12.97 -19.76 23.94
CA GLN A 23 -11.63 -19.23 23.72
C GLN A 23 -11.80 -17.82 23.12
N PRO A 24 -11.24 -16.75 23.73
CA PRO A 24 -11.30 -15.42 23.15
C PRO A 24 -10.76 -15.46 21.71
N GLN A 25 -11.63 -15.17 20.74
CA GLN A 25 -11.33 -15.13 19.30
C GLN A 25 -10.54 -13.84 18.96
N ILE A 26 -9.30 -13.78 19.42
CA ILE A 26 -8.45 -12.59 19.35
C ILE A 26 -8.01 -12.35 17.90
N ALA A 27 -7.59 -13.40 17.20
CA ALA A 27 -7.13 -13.31 15.82
C ALA A 27 -8.28 -12.93 14.88
N TYR A 28 -9.46 -13.55 15.04
CA TYR A 28 -10.64 -13.19 14.26
C TYR A 28 -11.01 -11.71 14.43
N ARG A 29 -11.02 -11.18 15.65
CA ARG A 29 -11.34 -9.77 15.91
C ARG A 29 -10.29 -8.81 15.33
N ILE A 30 -9.02 -9.18 15.37
CA ILE A 30 -7.95 -8.37 14.75
C ILE A 30 -8.08 -8.38 13.23
N LEU A 31 -8.38 -9.53 12.64
CA LEU A 31 -8.57 -9.67 11.20
C LEU A 31 -9.83 -8.94 10.72
N SER A 32 -10.96 -9.05 11.42
CA SER A 32 -12.20 -8.37 11.06
C SER A 32 -12.05 -6.85 11.13
N GLY A 33 -11.45 -6.33 12.20
CA GLY A 33 -11.13 -4.90 12.32
C GLY A 33 -10.17 -4.42 11.22
N TYR A 34 -9.19 -5.23 10.82
CA TYR A 34 -8.32 -4.93 9.69
C TYR A 34 -9.08 -4.90 8.36
N VAL A 35 -9.94 -5.90 8.09
CA VAL A 35 -10.74 -6.00 6.86
C VAL A 35 -11.70 -4.81 6.75
N ASP A 36 -12.42 -4.48 7.81
CA ASP A 36 -13.36 -3.34 7.80
C ASP A 36 -12.62 -2.01 7.59
N LYS A 37 -11.45 -1.83 8.22
CA LYS A 37 -10.58 -0.67 7.99
C LYS A 37 -10.08 -0.61 6.54
N LYS A 38 -9.59 -1.72 5.98
CA LYS A 38 -9.11 -1.79 4.58
C LYS A 38 -10.23 -1.59 3.57
N GLN A 39 -11.43 -2.06 3.86
CA GLN A 39 -12.60 -1.81 3.01
C GLN A 39 -12.95 -0.31 2.99
N ALA A 40 -12.87 0.37 4.14
CA ALA A 40 -13.06 1.81 4.23
C ALA A 40 -11.93 2.60 3.52
N GLU A 41 -10.67 2.22 3.74
CA GLU A 41 -9.50 2.82 3.10
C GLU A 41 -9.51 2.60 1.59
N ALA A 42 -9.89 1.43 1.10
CA ALA A 42 -9.96 1.17 -0.34
C ALA A 42 -11.03 2.02 -1.03
N ASN A 43 -12.12 2.33 -0.34
CA ASN A 43 -13.16 3.22 -0.87
C ASN A 43 -12.72 4.70 -0.89
N GLN A 44 -11.93 5.14 0.08
CA GLN A 44 -11.46 6.54 0.18
C GLN A 44 -10.13 6.80 -0.56
N GLY A 45 -9.15 5.93 -0.37
CA GLY A 45 -7.81 6.01 -0.95
C GLY A 45 -7.82 5.85 -2.46
N LYS A 46 -8.73 5.04 -3.01
CA LYS A 46 -8.91 4.92 -4.47
C LYS A 46 -9.39 6.21 -5.11
N LYS A 47 -10.35 6.91 -4.48
CA LYS A 47 -10.85 8.19 -4.98
C LYS A 47 -9.77 9.26 -4.93
N THR A 48 -9.06 9.34 -3.80
CA THR A 48 -8.00 10.33 -3.60
C THR A 48 -6.80 10.08 -4.51
N GLY A 49 -6.29 8.85 -4.53
CA GLY A 49 -5.16 8.45 -5.36
C GLY A 49 -5.48 8.54 -6.85
N GLY A 50 -6.66 8.06 -7.27
CA GLY A 50 -7.11 8.18 -8.66
C GLY A 50 -7.26 9.63 -9.12
N LEU A 51 -7.78 10.51 -8.26
CA LEU A 51 -7.97 11.93 -8.57
C LEU A 51 -6.65 12.72 -8.59
N ILE A 52 -5.70 12.40 -7.69
CA ILE A 52 -4.35 12.97 -7.73
C ILE A 52 -3.64 12.54 -9.01
N VAL A 53 -3.62 11.25 -9.33
CA VAL A 53 -2.93 10.73 -10.52
C VAL A 53 -3.57 11.26 -11.80
N ALA A 54 -4.90 11.28 -11.88
CA ALA A 54 -5.60 11.86 -13.02
C ALA A 54 -5.41 13.37 -13.13
N GLY A 55 -5.42 14.08 -12.00
CA GLY A 55 -5.19 15.53 -11.93
C GLY A 55 -3.78 15.90 -12.40
N THR A 56 -2.75 15.21 -11.92
CA THR A 56 -1.37 15.36 -12.39
C THR A 56 -1.28 15.05 -13.88
N GLY A 57 -1.94 13.99 -14.35
CA GLY A 57 -2.02 13.68 -15.78
C GLY A 57 -2.64 14.80 -16.61
N GLY A 58 -3.74 15.38 -16.14
CA GLY A 58 -4.41 16.52 -16.76
C GLY A 58 -3.53 17.78 -16.80
N MET A 59 -2.79 18.05 -15.72
CA MET A 59 -1.83 19.17 -15.67
C MET A 59 -0.68 18.98 -16.68
N LEU A 60 -0.12 17.77 -16.78
CA LEU A 60 0.92 17.47 -17.77
C LEU A 60 0.39 17.56 -19.20
N LEU A 61 -0.84 17.12 -19.47
CA LEU A 61 -1.50 17.33 -20.76
C LEU A 61 -1.62 18.81 -21.10
N ALA A 62 -2.08 19.63 -20.14
CA ALA A 62 -2.20 21.07 -20.31
C ALA A 62 -0.82 21.72 -20.55
N ALA A 63 0.20 21.29 -19.81
CA ALA A 63 1.57 21.75 -19.99
C ALA A 63 2.11 21.36 -21.37
N GLY A 64 1.92 20.12 -21.82
CA GLY A 64 2.33 19.66 -23.14
C GLY A 64 1.65 20.43 -24.28
N ALA A 65 0.34 20.67 -24.17
CA ALA A 65 -0.41 21.51 -25.11
C ALA A 65 0.10 22.96 -25.09
N THR A 66 0.37 23.51 -23.91
CA THR A 66 0.90 24.88 -23.76
C THR A 66 2.28 24.99 -24.40
N THR A 67 3.18 24.02 -24.19
CA THR A 67 4.49 23.98 -24.84
C THR A 67 4.37 23.88 -26.37
N TRP A 68 3.39 23.11 -26.88
CA TRP A 68 3.16 22.99 -28.32
C TRP A 68 2.69 24.31 -28.95
N PHE A 69 1.66 24.95 -28.37
CA PHE A 69 1.05 26.14 -28.96
C PHE A 69 1.78 27.45 -28.63
N TYR A 70 2.32 27.57 -27.42
CA TYR A 70 2.88 28.81 -26.88
C TYR A 70 4.35 28.69 -26.44
N GLY A 71 5.01 27.55 -26.68
CA GLY A 71 6.38 27.31 -26.22
C GLY A 71 7.42 28.31 -26.74
N ASP A 72 7.23 28.83 -27.96
CA ASP A 72 8.17 29.80 -28.55
C ASP A 72 8.09 31.15 -27.86
N ASP A 73 6.88 31.62 -27.57
CA ASP A 73 6.64 32.88 -26.86
C ASP A 73 7.14 32.79 -25.41
N ILE A 74 6.89 31.66 -24.75
CA ILE A 74 7.37 31.39 -23.39
C ILE A 74 8.90 31.39 -23.36
N SER A 75 9.55 30.63 -24.25
CA SER A 75 11.02 30.60 -24.32
C SER A 75 11.58 31.98 -24.64
N ASN A 76 11.02 32.68 -25.61
CA ASN A 76 11.51 33.99 -26.01
C ASN A 76 11.39 35.03 -24.86
N SER A 77 10.31 34.94 -24.06
CA SER A 77 10.15 35.77 -22.86
C SER A 77 11.13 35.43 -21.73
N ALA A 78 11.61 34.18 -21.65
CA ALA A 78 12.47 33.69 -20.57
C ALA A 78 13.97 33.74 -20.90
N SER A 79 14.35 33.38 -22.12
CA SER A 79 15.74 33.26 -22.58
C SER A 79 16.12 34.26 -23.68
N GLY A 80 15.18 35.06 -24.18
CA GLY A 80 15.42 35.98 -25.31
C GLY A 80 15.59 35.28 -26.66
N SER A 81 15.25 34.00 -26.73
CA SER A 81 15.32 33.18 -27.94
C SER A 81 14.13 32.21 -28.02
N PRO A 82 13.59 31.95 -29.23
CA PRO A 82 12.55 30.94 -29.40
C PRO A 82 13.08 29.56 -29.02
N MET A 83 12.15 28.68 -28.63
CA MET A 83 12.50 27.33 -28.21
C MET A 83 13.07 26.55 -29.40
N ASP A 84 14.11 25.77 -29.16
CA ASP A 84 14.59 24.83 -30.18
C ASP A 84 13.47 23.85 -30.56
N ILE A 85 13.35 23.53 -31.85
CA ILE A 85 12.22 22.75 -32.38
C ILE A 85 12.23 21.32 -31.84
N GLU A 86 13.40 20.71 -31.65
CA GLU A 86 13.52 19.36 -31.09
C GLU A 86 13.15 19.37 -29.61
N ALA A 87 13.58 20.40 -28.87
CA ALA A 87 13.21 20.60 -27.48
C ALA A 87 11.69 20.82 -27.31
N LYS A 88 11.07 21.64 -28.16
CA LYS A 88 9.63 21.94 -28.14
C LYS A 88 8.80 20.69 -28.42
N VAL A 89 9.13 19.97 -29.49
CA VAL A 89 8.44 18.74 -29.88
C VAL A 89 8.64 17.65 -28.82
N GLY A 90 9.87 17.47 -28.33
CA GLY A 90 10.20 16.50 -27.30
C GLY A 90 9.46 16.74 -25.98
N MET A 91 9.44 17.99 -25.50
CA MET A 91 8.70 18.35 -24.29
C MET A 91 7.19 18.24 -24.47
N ALA A 92 6.64 18.74 -25.58
CA ALA A 92 5.21 18.67 -25.84
C ALA A 92 4.71 17.22 -25.92
N LEU A 93 5.42 16.36 -26.65
CA LEU A 93 5.08 14.94 -26.75
C LEU A 93 5.32 14.19 -25.44
N GLY A 94 6.43 14.46 -24.74
CA GLY A 94 6.74 13.82 -23.46
C GLY A 94 5.70 14.14 -22.39
N LEU A 95 5.37 15.43 -22.23
CA LEU A 95 4.33 15.89 -21.30
C LEU A 95 2.93 15.43 -21.73
N GLY A 96 2.64 15.45 -23.03
CA GLY A 96 1.36 15.00 -23.58
C GLY A 96 1.12 13.50 -23.37
N LEU A 97 2.07 12.66 -23.78
CA LEU A 97 1.97 11.20 -23.63
C LEU A 97 2.04 10.78 -22.16
N GLY A 98 2.94 11.38 -21.37
CA GLY A 98 3.02 11.15 -19.93
C GLY A 98 1.74 11.55 -19.21
N GLY A 99 1.21 12.74 -19.55
CA GLY A 99 -0.05 13.25 -19.01
C GLY A 99 -1.25 12.39 -19.38
N LEU A 100 -1.35 11.96 -20.64
CA LEU A 100 -2.40 11.03 -21.09
C LEU A 100 -2.33 9.72 -20.33
N THR A 101 -1.12 9.15 -20.20
CA THR A 101 -0.89 7.89 -19.49
C THR A 101 -1.34 7.98 -18.04
N LEU A 102 -0.91 9.03 -17.32
CA LEU A 102 -1.33 9.23 -15.93
C LEU A 102 -2.83 9.51 -15.82
N THR A 103 -3.42 10.25 -16.76
CA THR A 103 -4.88 10.48 -16.79
C THR A 103 -5.65 9.17 -16.94
N LEU A 104 -5.20 8.28 -17.82
CA LEU A 104 -5.81 6.97 -18.03
C LEU A 104 -5.61 6.04 -16.83
N ILE A 105 -4.42 6.05 -16.21
CA ILE A 105 -4.17 5.29 -14.98
C ILE A 105 -5.05 5.80 -13.84
N GLY A 106 -5.09 7.11 -13.63
CA GLY A 106 -5.92 7.74 -12.59
C GLY A 106 -7.41 7.50 -12.83
N GLY A 107 -7.87 7.63 -14.08
CA GLY A 107 -9.23 7.26 -14.48
C GLY A 107 -9.53 5.79 -14.22
N GLY A 108 -8.64 4.89 -14.62
CA GLY A 108 -8.74 3.46 -14.33
C GLY A 108 -8.83 3.17 -12.83
N LEU A 109 -8.02 3.85 -12.02
CA LEU A 109 -8.10 3.76 -10.57
C LEU A 109 -9.44 4.27 -10.04
N LEU A 110 -10.01 5.35 -10.57
CA LEU A 110 -11.33 5.86 -10.15
C LEU A 110 -12.47 4.89 -10.51
N PHE A 111 -12.41 4.28 -11.69
CA PHE A 111 -13.48 3.44 -12.24
C PHE A 111 -13.35 1.93 -11.97
N ALA A 112 -12.21 1.44 -11.49
CA ALA A 112 -12.04 0.04 -11.09
C ALA A 112 -13.08 -0.35 -10.03
N LYS A 113 -13.50 -1.61 -9.94
CA LYS A 113 -14.34 -2.01 -8.79
C LYS A 113 -13.49 -1.98 -7.50
N PRO A 114 -14.05 -1.55 -6.35
CA PRO A 114 -13.33 -1.67 -5.08
C PRO A 114 -12.94 -3.13 -4.85
N ASN A 115 -11.74 -3.38 -4.33
CA ASN A 115 -11.41 -4.72 -3.85
C ASN A 115 -12.34 -5.07 -2.69
N ASP A 116 -12.92 -6.26 -2.74
CA ASP A 116 -13.72 -6.80 -1.65
C ASP A 116 -12.81 -7.65 -0.76
N PHE A 117 -12.34 -7.04 0.33
CA PHE A 117 -11.47 -7.71 1.29
C PHE A 117 -12.22 -8.76 2.10
N ARG A 118 -13.56 -8.66 2.24
CA ARG A 118 -14.35 -9.73 2.87
C ARG A 118 -14.39 -10.97 1.99
N ALA A 119 -14.58 -10.80 0.68
CA ALA A 119 -14.51 -11.91 -0.26
C ALA A 119 -13.13 -12.59 -0.28
N GLN A 120 -12.05 -11.82 -0.10
CA GLN A 120 -10.69 -12.36 -0.05
C GLN A 120 -10.44 -13.27 1.17
N TYR A 121 -11.15 -13.05 2.28
CA TYR A 121 -11.05 -13.84 3.51
C TYR A 121 -12.36 -14.57 3.84
N ALA A 122 -13.19 -14.87 2.83
CA ALA A 122 -14.50 -15.49 3.02
C ALA A 122 -14.42 -16.81 3.79
N GLU A 123 -13.37 -17.62 3.55
CA GLU A 123 -13.12 -18.87 4.27
C GLU A 123 -13.03 -18.68 5.80
N VAL A 124 -12.60 -17.51 6.28
CA VAL A 124 -12.55 -17.20 7.72
C VAL A 124 -13.92 -16.74 8.24
N PHE A 125 -14.68 -16.00 7.42
CA PHE A 125 -15.95 -15.40 7.82
C PHE A 125 -17.15 -16.35 7.69
N ASP A 126 -17.08 -17.32 6.77
CA ASP A 126 -18.14 -18.30 6.51
C ASP A 126 -18.02 -19.55 7.41
N GLU A 127 -16.90 -19.70 8.11
CA GLU A 127 -16.67 -20.80 9.05
C GLU A 127 -17.51 -20.61 10.33
N ASN A 128 -18.25 -21.65 10.72
CA ASN A 128 -19.14 -21.62 11.88
C ASN A 128 -18.47 -22.20 13.14
N ASP A 129 -17.42 -23.01 12.98
CA ASP A 129 -16.65 -23.51 14.12
C ASP A 129 -15.68 -22.44 14.63
N ALA A 130 -15.87 -22.03 15.89
CA ALA A 130 -15.08 -20.97 16.52
C ALA A 130 -13.58 -21.26 16.59
N GLN A 131 -13.17 -22.53 16.72
CA GLN A 131 -11.76 -22.91 16.81
C GLN A 131 -11.10 -22.93 15.43
N ILE A 132 -11.82 -23.44 14.43
CA ILE A 132 -11.34 -23.46 13.04
C ILE A 132 -11.27 -22.03 12.50
N GLN A 133 -12.28 -21.20 12.77
CA GLN A 133 -12.30 -19.79 12.43
C GLN A 133 -11.10 -19.01 13.00
N GLU A 134 -10.77 -19.22 14.28
CA GLU A 134 -9.61 -18.58 14.91
C GLU A 134 -8.30 -19.07 14.27
N ALA A 135 -8.16 -20.37 13.97
CA ALA A 135 -6.97 -20.92 13.30
C ALA A 135 -6.76 -20.36 11.89
N LEU A 136 -7.84 -20.24 11.11
CA LEU A 136 -7.82 -19.63 9.78
C LEU A 136 -7.49 -18.14 9.87
N ALA A 137 -8.05 -17.42 10.86
CA ALA A 137 -7.72 -16.02 11.09
C ALA A 137 -6.24 -15.81 11.44
N ILE A 138 -5.63 -16.69 12.25
CA ILE A 138 -4.20 -16.65 12.57
C ILE A 138 -3.35 -16.84 11.30
N ALA A 139 -3.71 -17.82 10.47
CA ALA A 139 -3.01 -18.08 9.21
C ALA A 139 -3.09 -16.86 8.27
N ALA A 140 -4.27 -16.26 8.14
CA ALA A 140 -4.48 -15.04 7.36
C ALA A 140 -3.64 -13.87 7.88
N LEU A 141 -3.63 -13.61 9.19
CA LEU A 141 -2.80 -12.54 9.79
C LEU A 141 -1.30 -12.73 9.55
N LYS A 142 -0.83 -13.99 9.61
CA LYS A 142 0.57 -14.31 9.32
C LYS A 142 0.90 -14.05 7.85
N ASP A 143 0.03 -14.46 6.94
CA ASP A 143 0.23 -14.23 5.51
C ASP A 143 0.21 -12.73 5.18
N ILE A 144 -0.74 -11.97 5.75
CA ILE A 144 -0.79 -10.50 5.63
C ILE A 144 0.52 -9.85 6.09
N SER A 145 1.06 -10.28 7.23
CA SER A 145 2.33 -9.77 7.76
C SER A 145 3.51 -10.06 6.82
N ILE A 146 3.55 -11.25 6.20
CA ILE A 146 4.58 -11.62 5.21
C ILE A 146 4.44 -10.77 3.94
N GLN A 147 3.21 -10.59 3.44
CA GLN A 147 2.95 -9.77 2.27
C GLN A 147 3.33 -8.30 2.52
N GLY A 148 2.99 -7.73 3.68
CA GLY A 148 3.38 -6.38 4.08
C GLY A 148 4.90 -6.19 4.05
N LYS A 149 5.66 -7.17 4.57
CA LYS A 149 7.13 -7.18 4.50
C LYS A 149 7.64 -7.20 3.06
N LYS A 150 7.04 -8.02 2.19
CA LYS A 150 7.42 -8.09 0.77
C LYS A 150 7.18 -6.75 0.07
N VAL A 151 6.00 -6.16 0.27
CA VAL A 151 5.64 -4.85 -0.32
C VAL A 151 6.60 -3.76 0.14
N ARG A 152 6.94 -3.69 1.43
CA ARG A 152 7.95 -2.73 1.94
C ARG A 152 9.29 -2.90 1.25
N ILE A 153 9.80 -4.14 1.15
CA ILE A 153 11.10 -4.42 0.53
C ILE A 153 11.08 -4.04 -0.95
N THR A 154 10.05 -4.45 -1.70
CA THR A 154 9.93 -4.10 -3.12
C THR A 154 9.76 -2.60 -3.33
N GLY A 155 8.97 -1.93 -2.48
CA GLY A 155 8.80 -0.47 -2.49
C GLY A 155 10.10 0.29 -2.23
N ALA A 156 10.89 -0.17 -1.26
CA ALA A 156 12.21 0.38 -1.01
C ALA A 156 13.16 0.18 -2.19
N VAL A 157 13.25 -1.06 -2.70
CA VAL A 157 14.11 -1.38 -3.86
C VAL A 157 13.74 -0.55 -5.08
N SER A 158 12.46 -0.42 -5.40
CA SER A 158 12.01 0.45 -6.51
C SER A 158 12.37 1.92 -6.26
N SER A 159 12.23 2.42 -5.03
CA SER A 159 12.62 3.78 -4.67
C SER A 159 14.13 4.05 -4.82
N PHE A 160 14.98 3.03 -4.73
CA PHE A 160 16.42 3.13 -5.05
C PHE A 160 16.69 3.00 -6.55
N LEU A 161 16.04 2.05 -7.22
CA LEU A 161 16.32 1.72 -8.61
C LEU A 161 15.80 2.78 -9.58
N THR A 162 14.65 3.39 -9.32
CA THR A 162 14.07 4.39 -10.23
C THR A 162 14.99 5.59 -10.47
N PRO A 163 15.56 6.25 -9.44
CA PRO A 163 16.54 7.32 -9.64
C PRO A 163 17.80 6.88 -10.38
N LEU A 164 18.30 5.65 -10.09
CA LEU A 164 19.50 5.10 -10.73
C LEU A 164 19.27 4.82 -12.21
N ILE A 165 18.13 4.23 -12.57
CA ILE A 165 17.74 3.97 -13.96
C ILE A 165 17.55 5.30 -14.69
N PHE A 166 16.90 6.28 -14.06
CA PHE A 166 16.71 7.59 -14.67
C PHE A 166 18.05 8.31 -14.90
N GLY A 167 18.96 8.26 -13.93
CA GLY A 167 20.32 8.78 -14.08
C GLY A 167 21.11 8.08 -15.20
N ALA A 168 20.97 6.76 -15.34
CA ALA A 168 21.61 6.00 -16.42
C ALA A 168 21.04 6.35 -17.82
N ILE A 169 19.72 6.56 -17.92
CA ILE A 169 19.08 7.03 -19.17
C ILE A 169 19.58 8.42 -19.53
N LEU A 170 19.69 9.33 -18.55
CA LEU A 170 20.20 10.68 -18.75
C LEU A 170 21.67 10.65 -19.23
N ALA A 171 22.51 9.84 -18.57
CA ALA A 171 23.91 9.64 -18.97
C ALA A 171 24.02 9.15 -20.42
N ALA A 172 23.22 8.15 -20.80
CA ALA A 172 23.20 7.60 -22.15
C ALA A 172 22.73 8.65 -23.18
N ALA A 173 21.75 9.48 -22.83
CA ALA A 173 21.26 10.56 -23.68
C ALA A 173 22.34 11.63 -23.92
N ASN A 174 23.04 12.04 -22.86
CA ASN A 174 24.12 13.06 -22.94
C ASN A 174 25.29 12.56 -23.81
N VAL A 175 25.71 11.30 -23.63
CA VAL A 175 26.75 10.68 -24.46
C VAL A 175 26.34 10.67 -25.94
N ASN A 176 25.07 10.39 -26.24
CA ASN A 176 24.57 10.38 -27.62
C ASN A 176 24.50 11.80 -28.24
N LYS A 177 24.33 12.83 -27.41
CA LYS A 177 24.31 14.25 -27.82
C LYS A 177 25.71 14.89 -27.91
N GLY A 178 26.76 14.18 -27.50
CA GLY A 178 28.11 14.74 -27.39
C GLY A 178 28.30 15.69 -26.20
N GLU A 179 27.36 15.69 -25.26
CA GLU A 179 27.43 16.44 -24.00
C GLU A 179 28.22 15.65 -22.94
N PRO A 180 28.76 16.31 -21.91
CA PRO A 180 29.34 15.60 -20.78
C PRO A 180 28.34 14.64 -20.16
N TRP A 181 28.71 13.36 -20.03
CA TRP A 181 27.82 12.32 -19.52
C TRP A 181 27.23 12.66 -18.14
N SER A 182 27.94 13.44 -17.33
CA SER A 182 27.55 13.84 -15.98
C SER A 182 26.53 14.97 -15.93
N ASP A 183 26.26 15.65 -17.04
CA ASP A 183 25.44 16.86 -17.04
C ASP A 183 24.00 16.57 -16.60
N GLY A 184 23.47 17.38 -15.67
CA GLY A 184 22.13 17.20 -15.08
C GLY A 184 21.91 15.94 -14.22
N ILE A 185 22.87 14.99 -14.14
CA ILE A 185 22.72 13.77 -13.32
C ILE A 185 22.69 14.11 -11.83
N THR A 186 23.58 14.99 -11.36
CA THR A 186 23.62 15.40 -9.96
C THR A 186 22.35 16.13 -9.54
N ASP A 187 21.82 17.01 -10.39
CA ASP A 187 20.57 17.73 -10.12
C ASP A 187 19.38 16.78 -10.10
N SER A 188 19.34 15.83 -11.05
CA SER A 188 18.36 14.75 -11.09
C SER A 188 18.40 13.86 -9.84
N LEU A 189 19.59 13.46 -9.39
CA LEU A 189 19.75 12.70 -8.15
C LEU A 189 19.37 13.53 -6.92
N TYR A 190 19.60 14.85 -6.93
CA TYR A 190 19.18 15.75 -5.86
C TYR A 190 17.66 15.85 -5.76
N TRP A 191 16.97 16.02 -6.89
CA TRP A 191 15.51 16.00 -6.96
C TRP A 191 14.91 14.64 -6.54
N ASN A 192 15.63 13.56 -6.78
CA ASN A 192 15.24 12.21 -6.37
C ASN A 192 15.76 11.80 -4.98
N ALA A 193 16.54 12.64 -4.30
CA ALA A 193 17.10 12.34 -2.98
C ALA A 193 16.00 12.09 -1.94
N PHE A 194 14.85 12.77 -2.08
CA PHE A 194 13.67 12.54 -1.26
C PHE A 194 13.05 11.16 -1.48
N SER A 195 13.01 10.67 -2.72
CA SER A 195 12.53 9.31 -3.04
C SER A 195 13.46 8.24 -2.47
N ILE A 196 14.77 8.46 -2.54
CA ILE A 196 15.78 7.57 -1.95
C ILE A 196 15.68 7.57 -0.41
N ALA A 197 15.62 8.75 0.21
CA ALA A 197 15.46 8.90 1.65
C ALA A 197 14.14 8.29 2.13
N GLY A 198 13.05 8.45 1.36
CA GLY A 198 11.76 7.80 1.60
C GLY A 198 11.86 6.28 1.52
N GLY A 199 12.59 5.73 0.54
CA GLY A 199 12.86 4.29 0.42
C GLY A 199 13.70 3.73 1.58
N ILE A 200 14.72 4.47 2.03
CA ILE A 200 15.53 4.13 3.21
C ILE A 200 14.66 4.13 4.47
N SER A 201 13.90 5.20 4.69
CA SER A 201 13.01 5.30 5.85
C SER A 201 11.96 4.19 5.83
N ALA A 202 11.41 3.87 4.66
CA ALA A 202 10.47 2.79 4.48
C ALA A 202 11.07 1.44 4.89
N LEU A 203 12.34 1.13 4.60
CA LEU A 203 13.02 -0.11 5.03
C LEU A 203 13.06 -0.29 6.55
N PHE A 204 13.25 0.80 7.29
CA PHE A 204 13.38 0.77 8.74
C PHE A 204 12.03 0.93 9.46
N SER A 205 10.99 1.32 8.73
CA SER A 205 9.62 1.38 9.27
C SER A 205 8.93 0.00 9.18
N THR A 206 8.25 -0.40 10.25
CA THR A 206 7.34 -1.57 10.20
C THR A 206 5.98 -1.13 9.67
N THR A 207 5.51 -1.83 8.64
CA THR A 207 4.17 -1.58 8.07
C THR A 207 3.08 -1.96 9.07
N GLU A 208 1.88 -1.38 8.92
CA GLU A 208 0.76 -1.71 9.80
C GLU A 208 0.41 -3.21 9.71
N GLU A 209 0.49 -3.76 8.51
CA GLU A 209 0.27 -5.15 8.15
C GLU A 209 1.27 -6.09 8.83
N GLU A 210 2.55 -5.72 8.88
CA GLU A 210 3.57 -6.48 9.61
C GLU A 210 3.27 -6.58 11.11
N ARG A 211 2.75 -5.50 11.69
CA ARG A 211 2.44 -5.40 13.12
C ARG A 211 1.16 -6.13 13.53
N LEU A 212 0.32 -6.57 12.59
CA LEU A 212 -0.94 -7.27 12.91
C LEU A 212 -0.69 -8.60 13.62
N TYR A 213 0.28 -9.38 13.13
CA TYR A 213 0.64 -10.65 13.78
C TYR A 213 1.32 -10.44 15.14
N GLU A 214 2.07 -9.34 15.30
CA GLU A 214 2.64 -8.95 16.59
C GLU A 214 1.56 -8.56 17.60
N LYS A 215 0.54 -7.80 17.17
CA LYS A 215 -0.64 -7.47 17.99
C LYS A 215 -1.38 -8.71 18.45
N TYR A 216 -1.55 -9.70 17.56
CA TYR A 216 -2.11 -11.00 17.93
C TYR A 216 -1.26 -11.72 18.97
N ARG A 217 0.07 -11.80 18.78
CA ARG A 217 0.98 -12.43 19.75
C ARG A 217 0.92 -11.76 21.12
N ALA A 218 0.98 -10.43 21.17
CA ALA A 218 0.90 -9.66 22.40
C ALA A 218 -0.47 -9.81 23.08
N GLY A 219 -1.56 -9.80 22.32
CA GLY A 219 -2.91 -10.06 22.84
C GLY A 219 -3.02 -11.47 23.43
N ARG A 220 -2.56 -12.49 22.70
CA ARG A 220 -2.53 -13.86 23.20
C ARG A 220 -1.69 -13.99 24.48
N GLU A 221 -0.52 -13.35 24.54
CA GLU A 221 0.33 -13.36 25.73
C GLU A 221 -0.33 -12.66 26.93
N ALA A 222 -1.04 -11.55 26.71
CA ALA A 222 -1.80 -10.89 27.79
C ALA A 222 -2.98 -11.75 28.30
N PHE A 223 -3.66 -12.50 27.43
CA PHE A 223 -4.82 -13.34 27.82
C PHE A 223 -4.42 -14.71 28.39
N TYR A 224 -3.27 -15.26 27.98
CA TYR A 224 -2.87 -16.64 28.32
C TYR A 224 -1.50 -16.76 29.02
N GLY A 225 -0.70 -15.69 29.07
CA GLY A 225 0.65 -15.68 29.63
C GLY A 225 0.70 -15.61 31.16
N ASP A 226 -0.28 -14.98 31.81
CA ASP A 226 -0.33 -14.86 33.28
C ASP A 226 -0.60 -16.19 34.01
N PHE A 227 -1.05 -17.24 33.32
CA PHE A 227 -1.31 -18.54 33.93
C PHE A 227 -0.06 -19.42 34.11
N GLN A 228 1.10 -19.06 33.53
CA GLN A 228 2.35 -19.82 33.71
C GLN A 228 3.28 -19.26 34.79
N GLY A 229 3.00 -18.08 35.35
CA GLY A 229 3.82 -17.45 36.41
C GLY A 229 3.49 -17.84 37.85
N SER A 230 2.39 -18.56 38.10
CA SER A 230 1.89 -18.88 39.46
C SER A 230 2.23 -20.30 39.95
N ARG A 231 3.16 -20.99 39.30
CA ARG A 231 3.68 -22.29 39.77
C ARG A 231 5.19 -22.20 40.00
N ASN A 232 5.57 -21.54 41.08
CA ASN A 232 6.79 -21.79 41.84
C ASN A 232 6.53 -21.42 43.30
#